data_AF-A0A1W9SM89-F1
#
_entry.id   AF-A0A1W9SM89-F1
#
_cell.length_a   1.000
_cell.length_b   1.000
_cell.length_c   1.000
_cell.angle_alpha   90.00
_cell.angle_beta   90.00
_cell.angle_gamma   90.00
#
_symmetry.space_group_name_H-M   'P 1'
#
loop_
_entity.id
_entity.type
_entity.pdbx_description
1 polymer ?
#
loop_
_entity_poly.entity_id
_entity_poly.type
_entity_poly.pdbx_seq_one_letter_code
_entity_poly.pdbx_strand_id
1 'polypeptide(L)' 'MVNLQYLTDNIGNRNAVILSMADWYNIQKNLEKIEELQIYKEKNQFFEKLQIAFEESKLHSEGKIQLQNAKDFLYEL' A
#
# COMPACT_ATOMS: atom_id res chain seq x y z
N MET A 1 4.12 -9.19 -25.88
CA MET A 1 5.15 -9.99 -25.18
C MET A 1 6.38 -9.10 -25.11
N VAL A 2 6.86 -8.74 -23.92
CA VAL A 2 7.95 -7.77 -23.78
C VAL A 2 9.25 -8.41 -24.26
N ASN A 3 9.93 -7.77 -25.22
CA ASN A 3 11.22 -8.24 -25.71
C ASN A 3 12.34 -7.55 -24.92
N LEU A 4 12.84 -8.26 -23.91
CA LEU A 4 13.90 -7.77 -23.03
C LEU A 4 15.26 -8.17 -23.59
N GLN A 5 16.08 -7.16 -23.88
CA GLN A 5 17.50 -7.36 -24.16
C GLN A 5 18.32 -6.86 -22.97
N TYR A 6 19.49 -7.43 -22.77
CA TYR A 6 20.35 -7.10 -21.62
C TYR A 6 21.68 -6.57 -22.12
N LEU A 7 22.16 -5.50 -21.50
CA LEU A 7 23.55 -5.07 -21.65
C LEU A 7 24.36 -5.73 -20.55
N THR A 8 25.47 -6.35 -20.96
CA THR A 8 26.41 -6.97 -20.05
C THR A 8 27.68 -6.14 -19.94
N ASP A 9 28.31 -6.14 -18.75
CA ASP A 9 29.68 -5.64 -18.62
C ASP A 9 30.70 -6.57 -19.29
N ASN A 10 31.96 -6.15 -19.23
CA ASN A 10 33.11 -6.88 -19.76
C ASN A 10 33.39 -8.23 -19.07
N ILE A 11 32.70 -8.54 -17.96
CA ILE A 11 32.79 -9.80 -17.22
C ILE A 11 31.52 -10.65 -17.39
N GLY A 12 30.53 -10.15 -18.15
CA GLY A 12 29.29 -10.85 -18.48
C GLY A 12 28.14 -10.63 -17.49
N ASN A 13 28.28 -9.73 -16.52
CA ASN A 13 27.16 -9.40 -15.61
C ASN A 13 26.15 -8.52 -16.33
N ARG A 14 24.86 -8.81 -16.16
CA ARG A 14 23.76 -8.03 -16.74
C ARG A 14 23.50 -6.79 -15.89
N ASN A 15 23.83 -5.62 -16.42
CA ASN A 15 23.83 -4.38 -15.64
C ASN A 15 22.75 -3.40 -16.09
N ALA A 16 22.20 -3.60 -17.30
CA ALA A 16 21.08 -2.82 -17.79
C ALA A 16 20.15 -3.66 -18.68
N VAL A 17 18.91 -3.21 -18.79
CA VAL A 17 17.86 -3.79 -19.64
C VAL A 17 17.51 -2.80 -20.72
N ILE A 18 17.47 -3.26 -21.95
CA ILE A 18 16.94 -2.54 -23.10
C ILE A 18 15.54 -3.07 -23.37
N LEU A 19 14.59 -2.15 -23.43
CA LEU A 19 13.21 -2.42 -23.82
C LEU A 19 12.70 -1.29 -24.71
N SER A 20 11.61 -1.56 -25.45
CA SER A 20 10.98 -0.52 -26.24
C SER A 20 10.35 0.55 -25.33
N MET A 21 10.30 1.79 -25.79
CA MET A 21 9.62 2.85 -25.04
C MET A 21 8.14 2.52 -24.80
N ALA A 22 7.48 1.84 -25.75
CA ALA A 22 6.10 1.41 -25.60
C ALA A 22 5.94 0.41 -24.43
N ASP A 23 6.86 -0.55 -24.30
CA ASP A 23 6.87 -1.48 -23.17
C ASP A 23 7.16 -0.74 -21.85
N TRP A 24 8.06 0.24 -21.86
CA TRP A 24 8.40 1.03 -20.67
C TRP A 24 7.19 1.80 -20.16
N TYR A 25 6.48 2.51 -21.04
CA TYR A 25 5.27 3.25 -20.68
C TYR A 25 4.16 2.34 -20.16
N ASN A 26 4.00 1.14 -20.75
CA ASN A 26 3.03 0.17 -20.25
C ASN A 26 3.38 -0.34 -18.85
N ILE A 27 4.67 -0.58 -18.58
CA ILE A 27 5.14 -0.98 -17.25
C ILE A 27 4.89 0.14 -16.23
N GLN A 28 5.25 1.40 -16.55
CA GLN A 28 4.99 2.54 -15.67
C GLN A 28 3.51 2.69 -15.33
N LYS A 29 2.63 2.65 -16.34
CA LYS A 29 1.18 2.78 -16.13
C LYS A 29 0.60 1.67 -15.24
N ASN A 30 1.12 0.45 -15.37
CA ASN A 30 0.69 -0.65 -14.51
C ASN A 30 1.18 -0.48 -13.07
N LEU A 31 2.38 0.06 -12.87
CA LEU A 31 2.92 0.38 -11.54
C LEU A 31 2.13 1.50 -10.86
N GLU A 32 1.82 2.59 -11.57
CA GLU A 32 0.98 3.68 -11.08
C GLU A 32 -0.40 3.16 -10.63
N LYS A 33 -1.02 2.27 -11.42
CA LYS A 33 -2.30 1.66 -11.05
C LYS A 33 -2.21 0.80 -9.78
N ILE A 34 -1.08 0.11 -9.57
CA ILE A 34 -0.86 -0.67 -8.34
C ILE A 34 -0.74 0.27 -7.14
N GLU A 35 -0.02 1.37 -7.28
CA GLU A 35 0.12 2.39 -6.23
C GLU A 35 -1.23 3.04 -5.90
N GLU A 36 -2.02 3.40 -6.91
CA GLU A 36 -3.38 3.91 -6.73
C GLU A 36 -4.28 2.92 -5.96
N LEU A 37 -4.22 1.63 -6.31
CA LEU A 37 -4.98 0.59 -5.61
C LEU A 37 -4.53 0.42 -4.16
N GLN A 38 -3.23 0.55 -3.89
CA GLN A 38 -2.69 0.48 -2.54
C GLN A 38 -3.18 1.68 -1.71
N ILE A 39 -3.06 2.91 -2.25
CA ILE A 39 -3.55 4.13 -1.59
C ILE A 39 -5.05 4.03 -1.31
N TYR A 40 -5.83 3.52 -2.27
CA TYR A 40 -7.27 3.31 -2.10
C TYR A 40 -7.58 2.32 -0.98
N LYS A 41 -6.82 1.21 -0.89
CA LYS A 41 -6.98 0.23 0.18
C LYS A 41 -6.66 0.82 1.55
N GLU A 42 -5.55 1.54 1.67
CA GLU A 42 -5.14 2.20 2.92
C GLU A 42 -6.19 3.23 3.38
N LYS A 43 -6.71 4.02 2.44
CA LYS A 43 -7.79 4.99 2.71
C LYS A 43 -9.05 4.30 3.23
N ASN A 44 -9.48 3.21 2.59
CA ASN A 44 -10.68 2.49 3.05
C ASN A 44 -10.49 1.86 4.43
N GLN A 45 -9.33 1.26 4.68
CA GLN A 45 -9.00 0.72 6.00
C GLN A 45 -8.97 1.82 7.07
N PHE A 46 -8.49 3.02 6.72
CA PHE A 46 -8.54 4.17 7.62
C PHE A 46 -10.00 4.57 7.94
N PHE A 47 -10.88 4.67 6.95
CA PHE A 47 -12.27 5.03 7.17
C PHE A 47 -13.06 3.96 7.94
N GLU A 48 -12.81 2.67 7.68
CA GLU A 48 -13.39 1.59 8.49
C GLU A 48 -12.97 1.70 9.96
N LYS A 49 -11.66 1.86 10.22
CA LYS A 49 -11.15 2.02 11.60
C LYS A 49 -11.74 3.26 12.27
N LEU A 50 -11.88 4.36 11.53
CA LEU A 50 -12.48 5.59 12.05
C LEU A 50 -13.95 5.39 12.41
N GLN A 51 -14.72 4.69 11.56
CA GLN A 51 -16.11 4.37 11.85
C GLN A 51 -16.26 3.50 13.10
N ILE A 52 -15.43 2.46 13.23
CA ILE A 52 -15.40 1.60 14.43
C ILE A 52 -15.12 2.45 15.68
N ALA A 53 -14.12 3.33 15.63
CA ALA A 53 -13.80 4.21 16.76
C ALA A 53 -14.95 5.16 17.14
N PHE A 54 -15.73 5.65 16.17
CA PHE A 54 -16.93 6.44 16.45
C PHE A 54 -18.03 5.61 17.13
N GLU A 55 -18.23 4.37 16.68
CA GLU A 55 -19.21 3.46 17.27
C GLU A 55 -18.83 3.09 18.72
N GLU A 56 -17.56 2.80 18.98
CA GLU A 56 -17.01 2.56 20.32
C GLU A 56 -17.16 3.78 21.23
N SER A 57 -16.83 4.97 20.73
CA SER A 57 -17.00 6.22 21.47
C SER A 57 -18.46 6.46 21.87
N LYS A 58 -19.39 6.18 20.95
CA LYS A 58 -20.83 6.26 21.22
C LYS A 58 -21.25 5.28 22.31
N LEU A 59 -20.87 4.01 22.20
CA LEU A 59 -21.20 2.99 23.21
C LEU A 59 -20.62 3.35 24.59
N HIS A 60 -19.42 3.92 24.64
CA HIS A 60 -18.83 4.43 25.86
C HIS A 60 -19.61 5.60 26.45
N SER A 61 -20.03 6.56 25.61
CA SER A 61 -20.86 7.68 26.05
C SER A 61 -22.23 7.24 26.59
N GLU A 62 -22.76 6.13 26.08
CA GLU A 62 -23.98 5.48 26.57
C GLU A 62 -23.74 4.61 27.82
N GLY A 63 -22.50 4.54 28.32
CA GLY A 63 -22.11 3.75 29.49
C GLY A 63 -22.11 2.23 29.28
N LYS A 64 -22.20 1.77 28.01
CA LYS A 64 -22.31 0.35 27.67
C LYS A 64 -20.97 -0.39 27.61
N ILE A 65 -19.89 0.34 27.36
CA ILE A 65 -18.52 -0.20 27.33
C ILE A 65 -17.58 0.75 28.07
N GLN A 66 -16.50 0.22 28.64
CA GLN A 66 -15.35 1.02 29.09
C GLN A 66 -14.32 1.04 27.96
N LEU A 67 -13.79 2.21 27.64
CA LEU A 67 -12.73 2.32 26.63
C LEU A 67 -11.41 1.79 27.22
N GLN A 68 -10.64 1.09 26.40
CA GLN A 68 -9.29 0.68 26.75
C GLN A 68 -8.41 1.93 26.92
N ASN A 69 -7.47 1.88 27.86
CA ASN A 69 -6.53 2.98 28.08
C ASN A 69 -5.65 3.16 26.83
N ALA A 70 -5.46 4.40 26.39
CA ALA A 70 -4.60 4.74 25.24
C ALA A 70 -3.16 4.20 25.38
N LYS A 71 -2.65 4.04 26.62
CA LYS A 71 -1.37 3.38 26.87
C LYS A 71 -1.38 1.91 26.51
N ASP A 72 -2.44 1.19 26.83
CA ASP A 72 -2.52 -0.26 26.61
C ASP A 72 -2.69 -0.57 25.11
N PHE A 73 -3.46 0.25 24.39
CA PHE A 73 -3.61 0.16 22.94
C PHE A 73 -2.28 0.32 22.17
N LEU A 74 -1.38 1.20 22.64
CA LEU A 74 -0.08 1.42 22.00
C LEU A 74 0.89 0.25 22.13
N TYR A 75 0.65 -0.69 23.04
CA TYR A 75 1.49 -1.89 23.23
C TYR A 75 1.05 -3.09 22.39
N GLU A 76 -0.10 -3.01 21.71
CA GLU A 76 -0.65 -4.10 20.88
C GLU A 76 -0.33 -3.95 19.36
N LEU A 77 0.30 -2.84 18.95
CA LEU A 77 0.75 -2.55 17.57
C LEU A 77 2.21 -2.93 17.35
#